data_AF-A0A2S5MJN7-F1
#
_entry.id   AF-A0A2S5MJN7-F1
#
_cell.length_a   1.000
_cell.length_b   1.000
_cell.length_c   1.000
_cell.angle_alpha   90.00
_cell.angle_beta   90.00
_cell.angle_gamma   90.00
#
_symmetry.space_group_name_H-M   'P 1'
#
loop_
_entity.id
_entity.type
_entity.pdbx_description
1 polymer ?
#
loop_
_entity_poly.entity_id
_entity_poly.type
_entity_poly.pdbx_seq_one_letter_code
_entity_poly.pdbx_strand_id
1 'polypeptide(L)'
;MIPELTPIERCAEIAGLRGHELILGVSPSDKHHRMLARYRRAVSIDAARGRVVADIRNAVEIGASRRAADLLIVLRWLLAPGASCEDSRAIA
;
A
#
# COMPACT_ATOMS: atom_id res chain seq x y z
N MET A 1 21.90 20.09 -0.01
CA MET A 1 20.71 20.49 -0.77
C MET A 1 19.59 19.52 -0.42
N ILE A 2 18.52 20.00 0.21
CA ILE A 2 17.30 19.21 0.34
C ILE A 2 16.56 19.38 -0.99
N PRO A 3 16.25 18.30 -1.73
CA PRO A 3 15.49 18.43 -2.97
C PRO A 3 14.14 19.10 -2.66
N GLU A 4 13.75 20.09 -3.46
CA GLU A 4 12.40 20.65 -3.38
C GLU A 4 11.39 19.52 -3.66
N LEU A 5 10.56 19.23 -2.66
CA LEU A 5 9.49 18.26 -2.80
C LEU A 5 8.34 18.90 -3.57
N THR A 6 7.79 18.18 -4.55
CA THR A 6 6.60 18.62 -5.28
C THR A 6 5.41 18.74 -4.33
N PRO A 7 4.68 19.87 -4.31
CA PRO A 7 3.46 20.02 -3.53
C PRO A 7 2.42 18.96 -3.88
N ILE A 8 1.65 18.50 -2.89
CA ILE A 8 0.70 17.41 -3.08
C ILE A 8 -0.44 17.81 -4.04
N GLU A 9 -0.82 19.09 -4.03
CA GLU A 9 -1.80 19.67 -4.94
C GLU A 9 -1.32 19.54 -6.39
N ARG A 10 -0.03 19.77 -6.63
CA ARG A 10 0.56 19.64 -7.95
C ARG A 10 0.62 18.18 -8.41
N CYS A 11 0.91 17.26 -7.49
CA CYS A 11 0.83 15.83 -7.76
C CYS A 11 -0.59 15.39 -8.13
N ALA A 12 -1.60 15.93 -7.43
CA ALA A 12 -3.01 15.64 -7.70
C ALA A 12 -3.45 16.14 -9.08
N GLU A 13 -3.07 17.37 -9.43
CA GLU A 13 -3.32 17.95 -10.77
C GLU A 13 -2.73 17.07 -11.87
N ILE A 14 -1.46 16.69 -11.76
CA ILE A 14 -0.76 15.86 -12.75
C ILE A 14 -1.44 14.49 -12.89
N ALA A 15 -1.91 13.92 -11.79
CA ALA A 15 -2.59 12.63 -11.76
C ALA A 15 -4.08 12.70 -12.12
N GLY A 16 -4.64 13.90 -12.33
CA GLY A 16 -6.08 14.09 -12.58
C GLY A 16 -6.97 13.71 -11.39
N LEU A 17 -6.41 13.73 -10.17
CA LEU A 17 -7.11 13.31 -8.96
C LEU A 17 -7.85 14.49 -8.32
N ARG A 18 -9.11 14.27 -7.96
CA ARG A 18 -9.89 15.18 -7.11
C ARG A 18 -9.45 15.04 -5.66
N GLY A 19 -9.70 16.07 -4.83
CA GLY A 19 -9.26 16.08 -3.43
C GLY A 19 -9.74 14.89 -2.59
N HIS A 20 -10.91 14.32 -2.89
CA HIS A 20 -11.43 13.12 -2.22
C HIS A 20 -10.79 11.81 -2.71
N GLU A 21 -10.07 11.84 -3.83
CA GLU A 21 -9.32 10.72 -4.38
C GLU A 21 -7.88 10.68 -3.83
N LEU A 22 -7.45 11.74 -3.14
CA LEU A 22 -6.16 11.81 -2.44
C LEU A 22 -6.32 11.31 -1.02
N ILE A 23 -5.60 10.24 -0.68
CA ILE A 23 -5.55 9.75 0.70
C ILE A 23 -4.19 10.04 1.29
N LEU A 24 -4.16 11.00 2.22
CA LEU A 24 -2.95 11.49 2.88
C LEU A 24 -2.84 10.92 4.31
N GLY A 25 -1.64 10.95 4.87
CA GLY A 25 -1.44 10.74 6.32
C GLY A 25 -1.12 9.32 6.77
N VAL A 26 -0.67 8.44 5.87
CA VAL A 26 -0.04 7.17 6.26
C VAL A 26 1.35 7.04 5.67
N SER A 27 2.31 6.81 6.55
CA SER A 27 3.66 6.44 6.19
C SER A 27 3.86 4.94 6.38
N PRO A 28 4.65 4.27 5.54
CA PRO A 28 5.01 2.88 5.74
C PRO A 28 5.62 2.64 7.13
N SER A 29 5.33 1.47 7.72
CA SER A 29 5.74 1.13 9.10
C SER A 29 5.58 -0.36 9.37
N ASP A 30 6.06 -0.85 10.51
CA ASP A 30 5.98 -2.27 10.91
C ASP A 30 4.56 -2.81 11.00
N LYS A 31 3.58 -1.93 11.25
CA LYS A 31 2.15 -2.29 11.17
C LYS A 31 1.82 -2.86 9.80
N HIS A 32 2.30 -2.21 8.73
CA HIS A 32 2.05 -2.62 7.35
C HIS A 32 2.77 -3.93 7.02
N HIS A 33 3.97 -4.17 7.58
CA HIS A 33 4.67 -5.45 7.42
C HIS A 33 3.86 -6.60 8.02
N ARG A 34 3.34 -6.40 9.24
CA ARG A 34 2.45 -7.39 9.89
C ARG A 34 1.16 -7.62 9.10
N MET A 35 0.57 -6.57 8.52
CA MET A 35 -0.60 -6.70 7.66
C MET A 35 -0.28 -7.50 6.39
N LEU A 36 0.79 -7.17 5.70
CA LEU A 36 1.25 -7.89 4.50
C LEU A 36 1.51 -9.37 4.79
N ALA A 37 2.19 -9.67 5.90
CA ALA A 37 2.42 -11.04 6.34
C ALA A 37 1.11 -11.82 6.53
N ARG A 38 0.04 -11.18 7.03
CA ARG A 38 -1.29 -11.82 7.14
C ARG A 38 -1.90 -12.14 5.77
N TYR A 39 -1.81 -11.24 4.80
CA TYR A 39 -2.35 -11.49 3.45
C TYR A 39 -1.57 -12.57 2.70
N ARG A 40 -0.26 -12.66 2.91
CA ARG A 40 0.60 -13.69 2.30
C ARG A 40 0.43 -15.09 2.92
N ARG A 41 -0.19 -15.21 4.09
CA ARG A 41 -0.37 -16.52 4.73
C ARG A 41 -1.28 -17.41 3.88
N ALA A 42 -0.72 -18.54 3.46
CA ALA A 42 -1.41 -19.69 2.88
C ALA A 42 -2.15 -19.46 1.55
N VAL A 43 -1.78 -18.45 0.76
CA VAL A 43 -2.35 -18.22 -0.59
C VAL A 43 -1.31 -17.75 -1.59
N SER A 44 -1.63 -17.91 -2.88
CA SER A 44 -0.85 -17.30 -3.97
C SER A 44 -0.89 -15.76 -3.90
N ILE A 45 0.08 -15.13 -4.55
CA ILE A 45 0.15 -13.65 -4.66
C ILE A 45 -1.12 -13.10 -5.31
N ASP A 46 -1.65 -13.76 -6.34
CA ASP A 46 -2.89 -13.32 -7.01
C ASP A 46 -4.11 -13.36 -6.09
N ALA A 47 -4.24 -14.41 -5.28
CA ALA A 47 -5.31 -14.53 -4.30
C ALA A 47 -5.15 -13.52 -3.15
N ALA A 48 -3.92 -13.27 -2.70
CA ALA A 48 -3.62 -12.19 -1.75
C ALA A 48 -4.00 -10.83 -2.32
N ARG A 49 -3.66 -10.56 -3.60
CA ARG A 49 -4.00 -9.32 -4.31
C ARG A 49 -5.49 -9.12 -4.37
N GLY A 50 -6.23 -10.15 -4.79
CA GLY A 50 -7.70 -10.11 -4.85
C GLY A 50 -8.32 -9.74 -3.50
N ARG A 51 -7.86 -10.36 -2.41
CA ARG A 51 -8.34 -10.07 -1.05
C ARG A 51 -8.02 -8.65 -0.59
N VAL A 52 -6.78 -8.18 -0.78
CA VAL A 52 -6.41 -6.80 -0.42
C VAL A 52 -7.25 -5.79 -1.18
N VAL A 53 -7.49 -6.00 -2.49
CA VAL A 53 -8.34 -5.11 -3.30
C VAL A 53 -9.79 -5.11 -2.83
N ALA A 54 -10.35 -6.27 -2.48
CA ALA A 54 -11.69 -6.35 -1.92
C ALA A 54 -11.80 -5.57 -0.60
N ASP A 55 -10.81 -5.71 0.29
CA ASP A 55 -10.78 -4.99 1.57
C ASP A 55 -10.60 -3.48 1.39
N ILE A 56 -9.85 -3.04 0.38
CA ILE A 56 -9.74 -1.61 0.02
C ILE A 56 -11.10 -1.07 -0.40
N ARG A 57 -11.80 -1.77 -1.30
CA ARG A 57 -13.14 -1.34 -1.78
C ARG A 57 -14.13 -1.23 -0.63
N ASN A 58 -14.18 -2.24 0.24
CA ASN A 58 -15.01 -2.22 1.43
C ASN A 58 -14.66 -1.05 2.35
N ALA A 59 -13.36 -0.79 2.60
CA ALA A 59 -12.94 0.34 3.42
C ALA A 59 -13.33 1.70 2.82
N VAL A 60 -13.31 1.84 1.49
CA VAL A 60 -13.78 3.06 0.80
C VAL A 60 -15.29 3.19 0.91
N GLU A 61 -16.04 2.11 0.68
CA GLU A 61 -17.51 2.10 0.74
C GLU A 61 -18.05 2.52 2.10
N ILE A 62 -17.40 2.10 3.19
CA ILE A 62 -17.78 2.47 4.56
C ILE A 62 -17.14 3.80 5.04
N GLY A 63 -16.42 4.52 4.18
CA GLY A 63 -15.76 5.79 4.53
C GLY A 63 -14.55 5.66 5.47
N ALA A 64 -13.97 4.46 5.61
CA ALA A 64 -12.79 4.20 6.43
C ALA A 64 -11.48 4.57 5.71
N SER A 65 -11.33 5.85 5.33
CA SER A 65 -10.23 6.34 4.48
C SER A 65 -8.84 5.97 5.00
N ARG A 66 -8.59 6.06 6.31
CA ARG A 66 -7.30 5.68 6.91
C ARG A 66 -6.99 4.19 6.73
N ARG A 67 -8.01 3.33 6.81
CA ARG A 67 -7.85 1.88 6.61
C ARG A 67 -7.60 1.57 5.15
N ALA A 68 -8.32 2.21 4.23
CA ALA A 68 -8.07 2.08 2.78
C ALA A 68 -6.62 2.47 2.44
N ALA A 69 -6.12 3.54 3.06
CA ALA A 69 -4.76 4.01 2.91
C ALA A 69 -3.70 3.03 3.46
N ASP A 70 -3.91 2.47 4.66
CA ASP A 70 -3.04 1.40 5.20
C ASP A 70 -2.97 0.21 4.22
N LEU A 71 -4.12 -0.17 3.64
CA LEU A 71 -4.22 -1.29 2.70
C LEU A 71 -3.57 -1.00 1.34
N LEU A 72 -3.58 0.25 0.87
CA LEU A 72 -2.87 0.66 -0.34
C LEU A 72 -1.35 0.51 -0.18
N ILE A 73 -0.79 0.80 0.99
CA ILE A 73 0.63 0.52 1.29
C ILE A 73 0.90 -0.98 1.18
N VAL A 74 0.03 -1.80 1.78
CA VAL A 74 0.15 -3.26 1.72
C VAL A 74 0.06 -3.78 0.29
N LEU A 75 -0.88 -3.27 -0.51
CA LEU A 75 -1.03 -3.63 -1.93
C LEU A 75 0.24 -3.26 -2.71
N ARG A 76 0.78 -2.06 -2.50
CA ARG A 76 2.01 -1.61 -3.16
C ARG A 76 3.18 -2.54 -2.86
N TRP A 77 3.36 -2.96 -1.60
CA TRP A 77 4.40 -3.90 -1.21
C TRP A 77 4.16 -5.32 -1.69
N LEU A 78 2.90 -5.74 -1.80
CA LEU A 78 2.55 -7.03 -2.38
C LEU A 78 2.93 -7.11 -3.86
N LEU A 79 2.80 -5.99 -4.60
CA LEU A 79 3.08 -5.87 -6.03
C LEU A 79 4.52 -5.45 -6.37
N ALA A 80 5.32 -5.08 -5.36
CA ALA A 80 6.68 -4.60 -5.59
C ALA A 80 7.56 -5.70 -6.22
N PRO A 81 8.33 -5.38 -7.28
CA PRO A 81 9.34 -6.29 -7.81
C PRO A 81 10.36 -6.61 -6.70
N GLY A 82 10.52 -7.89 -6.34
CA GLY A 82 11.38 -8.34 -5.23
C GLY A 82 10.63 -9.02 -4.08
N ALA A 83 9.30 -8.96 -4.03
CA ALA A 83 8.48 -9.67 -3.04
C ALA A 83 8.57 -11.21 -3.08
N SER A 84 9.26 -11.79 -4.06
CA SER A 84 9.41 -13.24 -4.25
C SER A 84 10.82 -13.78 -4.04
N CYS A 85 11.83 -12.98 -3.71
CA CYS A 85 13.17 -13.49 -3.46
C CYS A 85 14.02 -12.47 -2.69
N GLU A 86 14.14 -12.66 -1.36
CA GLU A 86 15.31 -12.35 -0.54
C GLU A 86 14.92 -12.50 0.94
N ASP A 87 14.98 -13.73 1.44
CA ASP A 87 15.11 -13.99 2.88
C ASP A 87 15.77 -15.35 3.13
N SER A 88 16.75 -15.72 2.30
CA SER A 88 17.53 -16.94 2.47
C SER A 88 18.95 -16.80 1.93
N ARG A 89 19.73 -15.89 2.54
CA ARG A 89 21.16 -16.06 2.83
C ARG A 89 21.77 -14.72 3.24
N ALA A 90 21.79 -14.46 4.54
CA ALA A 90 22.79 -13.57 5.13
C ALA A 90 22.98 -13.86 6.63
N ILE A 91 22.99 -15.13 7.06
CA ILE A 91 23.60 -15.49 8.36
C ILE A 91 24.12 -16.93 8.28
N ALA A 92 25.40 -17.08 7.94
CA ALA A 92 26.35 -18.10 8.39
C ALA A 92 27.66 -17.90 7.61
#